data_AF-A0A6C0F5Z8-F1
#
_entry.id   AF-A0A6C0F5Z8-F1
#
_cell.length_a   1.000
_cell.length_b   1.000
_cell.length_c   1.000
_cell.angle_alpha   90.00
_cell.angle_beta   90.00
_cell.angle_gamma   90.00
#
_symmetry.space_group_name_H-M   'P 1'
#
loop_
_entity.id
_entity.type
_entity.pdbx_description
1 polymer ?
#
loop_
_entity_poly.entity_id
_entity_poly.type
_entity_poly.pdbx_seq_one_letter_code
_entity_poly.pdbx_strand_id
1 'polypeptide(L)'
;MGCITSKPFKHIKIDYEKPKTLVCFNNGKFGDFYVNNKNLYTFTKGLNLKNKSNSYRTICKEVKVFDLPINKYIITALDIYRDKLNVYIEMPKYHQTLLTYTDNNNGLMTNESIDVINNITRGLKYLHDNEIIHNDIKPSNILLNDTTDSCVLADFGFNNELGICGTYGYIAPEKYNGYTDYYNDIWSLGITMLHCISNSSVIDILCYNNSVSPDKASDFTYEEMFKFYINPNPILVHLLMNMLKTNTDIRYSIEDICIHPLLIPGIEKIHHKDTVLIIDDDPVHLKILAQKMKMKNINVHTSNCVMNASYLLSLNKYDCIISDLYMPIVNGNELHEMINLPNFHLISAYENIDYYDVILKSDFNKLIRIVYSDFEIM
;
A
#
# COMPACT_ATOMS: atom_id res chain seq x y z
N MET A 1 -19.85 -39.59 1.91
CA MET A 1 -18.64 -40.44 2.07
C MET A 1 -17.96 -40.79 0.72
N GLY A 2 -18.25 -40.09 -0.39
CA GLY A 2 -17.81 -40.50 -1.74
C GLY A 2 -16.94 -39.51 -2.54
N CYS A 3 -16.41 -38.44 -1.94
CA CYS A 3 -15.56 -37.46 -2.64
C CYS A 3 -14.14 -37.32 -2.06
N ILE A 4 -13.71 -38.25 -1.20
CA ILE A 4 -12.58 -38.02 -0.27
C ILE A 4 -11.31 -38.81 -0.66
N THR A 5 -11.33 -39.62 -1.71
CA THR A 5 -10.23 -40.59 -1.98
C THR A 5 -9.46 -40.38 -3.28
N SER A 6 -9.67 -39.29 -4.02
CA SER A 6 -8.86 -39.00 -5.22
C SER A 6 -8.36 -37.56 -5.25
N LYS A 7 -7.17 -37.36 -4.64
CA LYS A 7 -6.16 -36.32 -4.87
C LYS A 7 -6.64 -34.86 -5.03
N PRO A 8 -6.22 -33.96 -4.11
CA PRO A 8 -5.87 -32.59 -4.52
C PRO A 8 -4.37 -32.29 -4.37
N PHE A 9 -3.64 -32.96 -3.48
CA PHE A 9 -2.30 -32.52 -3.08
C PHE A 9 -1.25 -33.59 -3.41
N LYS A 10 -0.39 -33.33 -4.40
CA LYS A 10 0.67 -34.28 -4.81
C LYS A 10 1.79 -34.42 -3.77
N HIS A 11 1.90 -33.49 -2.83
CA HIS A 11 3.05 -33.34 -1.94
C HIS A 11 2.76 -33.59 -0.44
N ILE A 12 1.50 -33.87 -0.05
CA ILE A 12 1.17 -34.12 1.36
C ILE A 12 1.56 -35.53 1.77
N LYS A 13 2.37 -35.64 2.83
CA LYS A 13 2.70 -36.90 3.49
C LYS A 13 1.53 -37.36 4.37
N ILE A 14 0.98 -38.54 4.09
CA ILE A 14 -0.17 -39.13 4.78
C ILE A 14 0.30 -40.05 5.93
N ASP A 15 -0.54 -40.21 6.95
CA ASP A 15 -0.30 -41.07 8.13
C ASP A 15 0.89 -40.64 8.99
N TYR A 16 1.05 -39.33 9.11
CA TYR A 16 2.07 -38.74 9.96
C TYR A 16 1.64 -38.76 11.43
N GLU A 17 2.41 -39.44 12.29
CA GLU A 17 2.32 -39.23 13.73
C GLU A 17 2.99 -37.90 14.07
N LYS A 18 2.20 -36.95 14.59
CA LYS A 18 2.70 -35.67 15.09
C LYS A 18 3.96 -35.89 15.97
N PRO A 19 5.12 -35.29 15.64
CA PRO A 19 6.34 -35.49 16.39
C PRO A 19 6.11 -35.14 17.85
N LYS A 20 6.58 -36.01 18.75
CA LYS A 20 6.60 -35.73 20.20
C LYS A 20 7.41 -34.47 20.55
N THR A 21 8.18 -33.95 19.60
CA THR A 21 9.01 -32.75 19.74
C THR A 21 8.24 -31.45 19.45
N LEU A 22 7.02 -31.52 18.91
CA LEU A 22 6.18 -30.34 18.68
C LEU A 22 5.49 -29.90 19.99
N VAL A 23 5.87 -28.73 20.48
CA VAL A 23 5.25 -28.10 21.65
C VAL A 23 4.37 -26.95 21.18
N CYS A 24 3.10 -26.97 21.59
CA CYS A 24 2.16 -25.89 21.27
C CYS A 24 2.54 -24.65 22.05
N PHE A 25 2.65 -23.50 21.39
CA PHE A 25 2.90 -22.22 22.06
C PHE A 25 1.79 -21.20 21.82
N ASN A 26 0.88 -21.44 20.86
CA ASN A 26 -0.27 -20.59 20.62
C ASN A 26 -1.45 -21.40 20.07
N ASN A 27 -2.63 -21.24 20.68
CA ASN A 27 -3.88 -21.79 20.19
C ASN A 27 -4.67 -20.65 19.53
N GLY A 28 -4.79 -20.67 18.20
CA GLY A 28 -5.40 -19.59 17.43
C GLY A 28 -6.70 -20.00 16.73
N LYS A 29 -7.54 -18.99 16.42
CA LYS A 29 -8.75 -19.16 15.57
C LYS A 29 -8.42 -19.73 14.19
N PHE A 30 -7.20 -19.52 13.70
CA PHE A 30 -6.72 -19.93 12.38
C PHE A 30 -5.82 -21.17 12.42
N GLY A 31 -5.70 -21.83 13.57
CA GLY A 31 -4.86 -23.01 13.76
C GLY A 31 -4.01 -22.92 15.02
N ASP A 32 -3.51 -24.08 15.44
CA ASP A 32 -2.56 -24.19 16.56
C ASP A 32 -1.13 -24.08 16.02
N PHE A 33 -0.27 -23.33 16.71
CA PHE A 33 1.13 -23.17 16.31
C PHE A 33 2.06 -23.92 17.25
N TYR A 34 3.01 -24.63 16.65
CA TYR A 34 3.96 -25.49 17.34
C TYR A 34 5.40 -25.11 17.02
N VAL A 35 6.28 -25.20 18.02
CA VAL A 35 7.75 -25.18 17.83
C VAL A 35 8.25 -26.62 17.90
N ASN A 36 9.19 -26.95 17.01
CA ASN A 36 9.93 -28.21 17.11
C ASN A 36 11.12 -28.04 18.06
N ASN A 37 11.07 -28.67 19.24
CA ASN A 37 12.14 -28.58 20.25
C ASN A 37 13.49 -29.15 19.78
N LYS A 38 13.54 -29.87 18.65
CA LYS A 38 14.79 -30.34 18.02
C LYS A 38 15.21 -29.50 16.82
N ASN A 39 14.31 -28.73 16.24
CA ASN A 39 14.59 -27.85 15.11
C ASN A 39 14.02 -26.45 15.40
N LEU A 40 14.85 -25.62 16.03
CA LEU A 40 14.45 -24.28 16.46
C LEU A 40 14.24 -23.29 15.31
N TYR A 41 14.53 -23.69 14.05
CA TYR A 41 14.42 -22.85 12.85
C TYR A 41 13.10 -22.99 12.11
N THR A 42 12.15 -23.79 12.63
CA THR A 42 10.88 -24.06 11.97
C THR A 42 9.69 -23.84 12.90
N PHE A 43 8.57 -23.40 12.34
CA PHE A 43 7.26 -23.43 12.98
C PHE A 43 6.35 -24.41 12.25
N THR A 44 5.39 -24.98 12.98
CA THR A 44 4.35 -25.83 12.38
C THR A 44 2.97 -25.27 12.70
N LYS A 45 2.16 -25.01 11.66
CA LYS A 45 0.74 -24.64 11.79
C LYS A 45 -0.11 -25.91 11.69
N GLY A 46 -0.91 -26.20 12.71
CA GLY A 46 -1.86 -27.30 12.73
C GLY A 46 -3.28 -26.81 12.45
N LEU A 47 -3.92 -27.36 11.41
CA LEU A 47 -5.24 -27.02 10.94
C LEU A 47 -6.19 -28.20 11.14
N ASN A 48 -7.27 -28.01 11.90
CA ASN A 48 -8.20 -29.09 12.20
C ASN A 48 -9.19 -29.37 11.05
N LEU A 49 -9.37 -30.65 10.73
CA LEU A 49 -10.23 -31.17 9.67
C LEU A 49 -11.69 -31.42 10.10
N LYS A 50 -12.08 -31.21 11.38
CA LYS A 50 -13.43 -31.54 11.84
C LYS A 50 -14.51 -30.63 11.22
N ASN A 51 -15.32 -31.23 10.35
CA ASN A 51 -16.76 -31.02 10.11
C ASN A 51 -17.33 -29.59 9.96
N LYS A 52 -16.59 -28.66 9.34
CA LYS A 52 -17.21 -27.58 8.58
C LYS A 52 -16.66 -27.64 7.17
N SER A 53 -17.53 -27.75 6.15
CA SER A 53 -17.18 -27.61 4.73
C SER A 53 -16.25 -26.41 4.49
N ASN A 54 -16.46 -25.36 5.28
CA ASN A 54 -15.72 -24.10 5.25
C ASN A 54 -14.25 -24.27 5.71
N SER A 55 -13.99 -25.08 6.75
CA SER A 55 -12.61 -25.34 7.23
C SER A 55 -11.78 -26.09 6.19
N TYR A 56 -12.38 -27.05 5.48
CA TYR A 56 -11.70 -27.78 4.42
C TYR A 56 -11.32 -26.86 3.25
N ARG A 57 -12.25 -25.99 2.80
CA ARG A 57 -11.98 -25.04 1.72
C ARG A 57 -10.89 -24.04 2.06
N THR A 58 -10.87 -23.53 3.30
CA THR A 58 -9.78 -22.70 3.85
C THR A 58 -8.44 -23.42 3.77
N ILE A 59 -8.37 -24.66 4.26
CA ILE A 59 -7.15 -25.47 4.22
C ILE A 59 -6.71 -25.71 2.76
N CYS A 60 -7.64 -26.01 1.86
CA CYS A 60 -7.30 -26.24 0.45
C CYS A 60 -6.72 -25.00 -0.21
N LYS A 61 -7.26 -23.82 0.08
CA LYS A 61 -6.72 -22.56 -0.43
C LYS A 61 -5.30 -22.32 0.10
N GLU A 62 -5.10 -22.50 1.40
CA GLU A 62 -3.79 -22.30 2.03
C GLU A 62 -2.75 -23.27 1.46
N VAL A 63 -3.09 -24.55 1.28
CA VAL A 63 -2.18 -25.52 0.66
C VAL A 63 -1.95 -25.24 -0.82
N LYS A 64 -2.96 -24.75 -1.57
CA LYS A 64 -2.80 -24.39 -3.00
C LYS A 64 -1.69 -23.35 -3.20
N VAL A 65 -1.55 -22.39 -2.27
CA VAL A 65 -0.46 -21.40 -2.35
C VAL A 65 0.91 -22.06 -2.27
N PHE A 66 1.06 -23.15 -1.51
CA PHE A 66 2.34 -23.86 -1.38
C PHE A 66 2.64 -24.83 -2.52
N ASP A 67 1.68 -25.11 -3.39
CA ASP A 67 1.92 -25.83 -4.65
C ASP A 67 2.49 -24.90 -5.74
N LEU A 68 2.48 -23.58 -5.53
CA LEU A 68 3.09 -22.62 -6.45
C LEU A 68 4.62 -22.64 -6.36
N PRO A 69 5.34 -22.18 -7.41
CA PRO A 69 6.78 -21.96 -7.32
C PRO A 69 7.19 -21.11 -6.09
N ILE A 70 8.36 -21.37 -5.54
CA ILE A 70 8.86 -20.63 -4.39
C ILE A 70 9.03 -19.15 -4.76
N ASN A 71 8.47 -18.27 -3.94
CA ASN A 71 8.60 -16.82 -4.07
C ASN A 71 9.17 -16.26 -2.77
N LYS A 72 10.15 -15.35 -2.87
CA LYS A 72 10.86 -14.81 -1.70
C LYS A 72 10.02 -13.84 -0.84
N TYR A 73 8.86 -13.39 -1.34
CA TYR A 73 7.97 -12.43 -0.67
C TYR A 73 6.73 -13.07 -0.06
N ILE A 74 6.61 -14.39 -0.18
CA ILE A 74 5.53 -15.19 0.39
C ILE A 74 6.17 -16.28 1.23
N ILE A 75 5.60 -16.54 2.40
CA ILE A 75 6.06 -17.66 3.20
C ILE A 75 5.91 -18.98 2.43
N THR A 76 6.89 -19.87 2.59
CA THR A 76 6.89 -21.19 1.94
C THR A 76 6.62 -22.29 2.97
N ALA A 77 6.07 -23.41 2.50
CA ALA A 77 6.03 -24.65 3.27
C ALA A 77 7.30 -25.45 2.99
N LEU A 78 8.01 -25.84 4.05
CA LEU A 78 9.10 -26.80 3.99
C LEU A 78 8.57 -28.21 3.80
N ASP A 79 7.46 -28.53 4.49
CA ASP A 79 6.79 -29.82 4.40
C ASP A 79 5.32 -29.70 4.83
N ILE A 80 4.49 -30.63 4.36
CA ILE A 80 3.06 -30.68 4.71
C ILE A 80 2.67 -32.11 5.04
N TYR A 81 2.14 -32.30 6.23
CA TYR A 81 1.75 -33.59 6.77
C TYR A 81 0.27 -33.63 7.10
N ARG A 82 -0.30 -34.82 7.14
CA ARG A 82 -1.70 -35.02 7.53
C ARG A 82 -1.87 -36.26 8.40
N ASP A 83 -2.68 -36.10 9.45
CA ASP A 83 -3.25 -37.22 10.21
C ASP A 83 -4.77 -37.32 9.98
N LYS A 84 -5.46 -38.17 10.76
CA LYS A 84 -6.92 -38.37 10.65
C LYS A 84 -7.74 -37.10 10.92
N LEU A 85 -7.23 -36.17 11.72
CA LEU A 85 -7.95 -35.03 12.27
C LEU A 85 -7.35 -33.68 11.88
N ASN A 86 -6.11 -33.60 11.41
CA ASN A 86 -5.39 -32.35 11.19
C ASN A 86 -4.49 -32.39 9.95
N VAL A 87 -4.22 -31.21 9.40
CA VAL A 87 -3.14 -30.91 8.46
C VAL A 87 -2.09 -30.09 9.20
N TYR A 88 -0.81 -30.43 9.03
CA TYR A 88 0.33 -29.74 9.63
C TYR A 88 1.19 -29.16 8.53
N ILE A 89 1.46 -27.85 8.59
CA ILE A 89 2.28 -27.13 7.61
C ILE A 89 3.54 -26.67 8.33
N GLU A 90 4.68 -27.26 7.97
CA GLU A 90 6.01 -26.90 8.51
C GLU A 90 6.60 -25.79 7.64
N MET A 91 7.05 -24.71 8.28
CA MET A 91 7.44 -23.46 7.61
C MET A 91 8.70 -22.88 8.28
N PRO A 92 9.48 -22.04 7.59
CA PRO A 92 10.59 -21.34 8.21
C PRO A 92 10.10 -20.49 9.39
N LYS A 93 10.90 -20.45 10.46
CA LYS A 93 10.64 -19.57 11.59
C LYS A 93 11.11 -18.14 11.26
N TYR A 94 10.19 -17.19 11.46
CA TYR A 94 10.50 -15.77 11.49
C TYR A 94 10.57 -15.29 12.95
N HIS A 95 11.38 -14.26 13.21
CA HIS A 95 11.54 -13.69 14.56
C HIS A 95 10.21 -13.14 15.07
N GLN A 96 9.53 -12.31 14.28
CA GLN A 96 8.35 -11.57 14.70
C GLN A 96 7.41 -11.23 13.53
N THR A 97 6.23 -10.71 13.89
CA THR A 97 5.28 -10.12 12.93
C THR A 97 5.58 -8.63 12.74
N LEU A 98 5.10 -8.05 11.64
CA LEU A 98 5.19 -6.60 11.43
C LEU A 98 4.41 -5.83 12.50
N LEU A 99 3.31 -6.41 13.02
CA LEU A 99 2.58 -5.82 14.16
C LEU A 99 3.51 -5.65 15.37
N THR A 100 4.15 -6.74 15.78
CA THR A 100 5.08 -6.72 16.93
C THR A 100 6.26 -5.79 16.70
N TYR A 101 6.81 -5.76 15.48
CA TYR A 101 7.87 -4.82 15.12
C TYR A 101 7.40 -3.37 15.25
N THR A 102 6.22 -3.06 14.71
CA THR A 102 5.62 -1.71 14.76
C THR A 102 5.39 -1.28 16.20
N ASP A 103 4.76 -2.13 17.02
CA ASP A 103 4.46 -1.83 18.42
C ASP A 103 5.73 -1.52 19.21
N ASN A 104 6.79 -2.31 19.00
CA ASN A 104 8.07 -2.16 19.70
C ASN A 104 8.87 -0.93 19.27
N ASN A 105 8.69 -0.46 18.03
CA ASN A 105 9.40 0.69 17.48
C ASN A 105 8.54 1.96 17.45
N ASN A 106 7.30 1.89 17.94
CA ASN A 106 6.33 2.98 17.94
C ASN A 106 6.03 3.52 16.53
N GLY A 107 5.81 2.60 15.59
CA GLY A 107 5.56 2.91 14.18
C GLY A 107 6.73 2.55 13.25
N LEU A 108 6.49 2.65 11.95
CA LEU A 108 7.52 2.50 10.91
C LEU A 108 8.05 3.86 10.46
N MET A 109 9.36 3.94 10.27
CA MET A 109 9.98 5.03 9.54
C MET A 109 9.65 4.96 8.05
N THR A 110 9.87 6.06 7.33
CA THR A 110 9.60 6.19 5.89
C THR A 110 10.31 5.11 5.06
N ASN A 111 11.61 4.88 5.29
CA ASN A 111 12.39 3.89 4.57
C ASN A 111 11.87 2.46 4.85
N GLU A 112 11.57 2.15 6.10
CA GLU A 112 11.01 0.86 6.50
C GLU A 112 9.64 0.62 5.86
N SER A 113 8.82 1.67 5.79
CA SER A 113 7.51 1.64 5.13
C SER A 113 7.65 1.34 3.64
N ILE A 114 8.64 1.95 2.97
CA ILE A 114 8.96 1.68 1.57
C ILE A 114 9.43 0.23 1.40
N ASP A 115 10.30 -0.28 2.26
CA ASP A 115 10.77 -1.67 2.20
C ASP A 115 9.62 -2.67 2.33
N VAL A 116 8.75 -2.47 3.33
CA VAL A 116 7.57 -3.33 3.55
C VAL A 116 6.63 -3.30 2.36
N ILE A 117 6.18 -2.12 1.93
CA ILE A 117 5.20 -2.02 0.83
C ILE A 117 5.78 -2.61 -0.46
N ASN A 118 7.07 -2.38 -0.74
CA ASN A 118 7.77 -2.91 -1.91
C ASN A 118 7.85 -4.45 -1.91
N ASN A 119 8.09 -5.07 -0.76
CA ASN A 119 8.12 -6.51 -0.60
C ASN A 119 6.72 -7.12 -0.70
N ILE A 120 5.76 -6.57 0.02
CA ILE A 120 4.40 -7.09 0.07
C ILE A 120 3.65 -6.88 -1.24
N THR A 121 3.87 -5.77 -1.95
CA THR A 121 3.35 -5.58 -3.32
C THR A 121 3.84 -6.67 -4.26
N ARG A 122 5.11 -7.10 -4.18
CA ARG A 122 5.63 -8.17 -5.04
C ARG A 122 5.07 -9.54 -4.67
N GLY A 123 4.90 -9.82 -3.38
CA GLY A 123 4.21 -11.03 -2.93
C GLY A 123 2.75 -11.02 -3.40
N LEU A 124 2.07 -9.90 -3.28
CA LEU A 124 0.68 -9.77 -3.66
C LEU A 124 0.48 -9.89 -5.18
N LYS A 125 1.33 -9.25 -5.97
CA LYS A 125 1.36 -9.43 -7.43
C LYS A 125 1.51 -10.90 -7.80
N TYR A 126 2.43 -11.61 -7.16
CA TYR A 126 2.62 -13.03 -7.41
C TYR A 126 1.35 -13.86 -7.12
N LEU A 127 0.62 -13.54 -6.05
CA LEU A 127 -0.65 -14.20 -5.75
C LEU A 127 -1.72 -13.86 -6.80
N HIS A 128 -1.85 -12.59 -7.17
CA HIS A 128 -2.84 -12.10 -8.15
C HIS A 128 -2.59 -12.68 -9.55
N ASP A 129 -1.32 -12.76 -9.99
CA ASP A 129 -0.91 -13.39 -11.24
C ASP A 129 -1.25 -14.90 -11.28
N ASN A 130 -1.44 -15.53 -10.11
CA ASN A 130 -1.86 -16.93 -9.96
C ASN A 130 -3.36 -17.07 -9.59
N GLU A 131 -4.15 -16.00 -9.78
CA GLU A 131 -5.59 -15.94 -9.49
C GLU A 131 -5.94 -16.22 -8.02
N ILE A 132 -5.10 -15.75 -7.10
CA ILE A 132 -5.28 -15.90 -5.65
C ILE A 132 -5.42 -14.52 -5.00
N ILE A 133 -6.59 -14.23 -4.45
CA ILE A 133 -6.82 -13.07 -3.57
C ILE A 133 -6.41 -13.47 -2.14
N HIS A 134 -5.71 -12.64 -1.37
CA HIS A 134 -5.28 -12.95 -0.01
C HIS A 134 -6.44 -12.90 1.01
N ASN A 135 -7.16 -11.78 1.06
CA ASN A 135 -8.32 -11.43 1.91
C ASN A 135 -8.08 -11.10 3.38
N ASP A 136 -6.87 -11.29 3.90
CA ASP A 136 -6.56 -10.96 5.30
C ASP A 136 -5.19 -10.30 5.43
N ILE A 137 -4.89 -9.32 4.58
CA ILE A 137 -3.65 -8.54 4.71
C ILE A 137 -3.78 -7.62 5.93
N LYS A 138 -2.86 -7.79 6.87
CA LYS A 138 -2.74 -7.02 8.12
C LYS A 138 -1.33 -7.19 8.68
N PRO A 139 -0.87 -6.34 9.62
CA PRO A 139 0.50 -6.40 10.14
C PRO A 139 0.86 -7.74 10.80
N SER A 140 -0.09 -8.43 11.43
CA SER A 140 0.16 -9.74 12.06
C SER A 140 0.36 -10.89 11.06
N ASN A 141 0.00 -10.69 9.79
CA ASN A 141 0.18 -11.65 8.71
C ASN A 141 1.40 -11.32 7.82
N ILE A 142 2.19 -10.32 8.21
CA ILE A 142 3.47 -10.01 7.58
C ILE A 142 4.57 -10.41 8.57
N LEU A 143 5.50 -11.24 8.11
CA LEU A 143 6.55 -11.81 8.96
C LEU A 143 7.92 -11.29 8.54
N LEU A 144 8.78 -11.05 9.52
CA LEU A 144 10.14 -10.59 9.31
C LEU A 144 11.06 -11.13 10.41
N ASN A 145 12.36 -11.13 10.13
CA ASN A 145 13.37 -11.45 11.14
C ASN A 145 13.76 -10.17 11.88
N ASP A 146 14.79 -9.49 11.38
CA ASP A 146 15.37 -8.36 12.10
C ASP A 146 15.04 -7.03 11.42
N THR A 147 14.99 -7.01 10.09
CA THR A 147 14.82 -5.81 9.28
C THR A 147 13.64 -5.93 8.32
N THR A 148 13.09 -4.78 7.93
CA THR A 148 11.91 -4.66 7.03
C THR A 148 12.24 -4.93 5.57
N ASP A 149 13.51 -4.88 5.18
CA ASP A 149 14.02 -5.18 3.83
C ASP A 149 13.76 -6.63 3.38
N SER A 150 13.48 -7.54 4.31
CA SER A 150 13.22 -8.95 4.06
C SER A 150 12.00 -9.44 4.84
N CYS A 151 10.82 -8.90 4.51
CA CYS A 151 9.54 -9.37 5.02
C CYS A 151 8.78 -10.23 4.00
N VAL A 152 7.90 -11.11 4.51
CA VAL A 152 7.07 -12.00 3.71
C VAL A 152 5.62 -11.95 4.12
N LEU A 153 4.72 -12.13 3.15
CA LEU A 153 3.30 -12.31 3.39
C LEU A 153 2.99 -13.75 3.82
N ALA A 154 2.12 -13.91 4.81
CA ALA A 154 1.75 -15.20 5.39
C ALA A 154 0.24 -15.29 5.69
N ASP A 155 -0.21 -16.51 6.02
CA ASP A 155 -1.58 -16.86 6.39
C ASP A 155 -2.65 -16.65 5.29
N PHE A 156 -2.75 -17.65 4.40
CA PHE A 156 -3.64 -17.63 3.23
C PHE A 156 -5.02 -18.27 3.48
N GLY A 157 -5.42 -18.44 4.75
CA GLY A 157 -6.57 -19.26 5.15
C GLY A 157 -7.95 -18.65 4.86
N PHE A 158 -8.07 -17.39 4.48
CA PHE A 158 -9.38 -16.76 4.26
C PHE A 158 -9.94 -17.03 2.86
N ASN A 159 -11.16 -17.57 2.74
CA ASN A 159 -11.79 -17.86 1.46
C ASN A 159 -12.98 -16.94 1.18
N ASN A 160 -13.06 -16.43 -0.06
CA ASN A 160 -14.09 -15.51 -0.57
C ASN A 160 -15.48 -16.13 -0.70
N GLU A 161 -15.58 -17.45 -0.82
CA GLU A 161 -16.87 -18.12 -0.93
C GLU A 161 -17.72 -18.07 0.36
N LEU A 162 -17.20 -17.48 1.44
CA LEU A 162 -17.83 -17.45 2.76
C LEU A 162 -18.54 -16.13 3.08
N GLY A 163 -18.68 -15.22 2.11
CA GLY A 163 -19.25 -13.88 2.31
C GLY A 163 -18.21 -12.90 2.84
N ILE A 164 -18.63 -11.96 3.71
CA ILE A 164 -17.74 -10.97 4.31
C ILE A 164 -16.66 -11.69 5.12
N CYS A 165 -15.41 -11.58 4.66
CA CYS A 165 -14.27 -12.28 5.23
C CYS A 165 -13.04 -11.36 5.29
N GLY A 166 -12.20 -11.57 6.32
CA GLY A 166 -11.05 -10.75 6.67
C GLY A 166 -11.12 -10.27 8.13
N THR A 167 -10.13 -9.49 8.55
CA THR A 167 -10.07 -8.88 9.88
C THR A 167 -10.76 -7.52 9.88
N TYR A 168 -11.67 -7.32 10.84
CA TYR A 168 -12.38 -6.05 11.01
C TYR A 168 -11.40 -4.87 11.05
N GLY A 169 -11.75 -3.78 10.35
CA GLY A 169 -10.87 -2.61 10.16
C GLY A 169 -10.02 -2.68 8.89
N TYR A 170 -9.65 -3.87 8.40
CA TYR A 170 -8.87 -4.03 7.16
C TYR A 170 -9.73 -4.41 5.95
N ILE A 171 -10.98 -4.81 6.18
CA ILE A 171 -11.91 -5.20 5.12
C ILE A 171 -12.27 -3.97 4.30
N ALA A 172 -12.15 -4.09 2.98
CA ALA A 172 -12.53 -3.04 2.04
C ALA A 172 -14.04 -2.75 2.08
N PRO A 173 -14.47 -1.48 1.87
CA PRO A 173 -15.88 -1.09 2.01
C PRO A 173 -16.81 -1.87 1.06
N GLU A 174 -16.38 -2.12 -0.18
CA GLU A 174 -17.19 -2.84 -1.16
C GLU A 174 -17.48 -4.30 -0.79
N LYS A 175 -16.65 -4.90 0.08
CA LYS A 175 -16.84 -6.27 0.57
C LYS A 175 -18.09 -6.42 1.41
N TYR A 176 -18.49 -5.38 2.13
CA TYR A 176 -19.73 -5.36 2.90
C TYR A 176 -20.98 -5.39 2.01
N ASN A 177 -20.84 -4.98 0.76
CA ASN A 177 -21.89 -5.03 -0.27
C ASN A 177 -21.84 -6.33 -1.11
N GLY A 178 -20.98 -7.28 -0.74
CA GLY A 178 -20.84 -8.57 -1.42
C GLY A 178 -19.93 -8.55 -2.65
N TYR A 179 -19.26 -7.43 -2.95
CA TYR A 179 -18.27 -7.36 -4.03
C TYR A 179 -16.92 -7.84 -3.54
N THR A 180 -16.27 -8.70 -4.30
CA THR A 180 -14.98 -9.25 -3.92
C THR A 180 -14.09 -9.43 -5.13
N ASP A 181 -12.93 -8.78 -5.10
CA ASP A 181 -11.96 -8.73 -6.19
C ASP A 181 -10.55 -8.44 -5.64
N TYR A 182 -9.53 -8.49 -6.51
CA TYR A 182 -8.12 -8.21 -6.19
C TYR A 182 -7.92 -6.85 -5.51
N TYR A 183 -8.76 -5.85 -5.83
CA TYR A 183 -8.76 -4.53 -5.20
C TYR A 183 -8.99 -4.56 -3.69
N ASN A 184 -9.61 -5.62 -3.15
CA ASN A 184 -9.77 -5.74 -1.69
C ASN A 184 -8.42 -5.86 -0.99
N ASP A 185 -7.49 -6.62 -1.56
CA ASP A 185 -6.15 -6.76 -0.99
C ASP A 185 -5.38 -5.45 -1.05
N ILE A 186 -5.60 -4.64 -2.10
CA ILE A 186 -4.98 -3.32 -2.22
C ILE A 186 -5.42 -2.40 -1.08
N TRP A 187 -6.73 -2.35 -0.81
CA TRP A 187 -7.26 -1.60 0.33
C TRP A 187 -6.69 -2.11 1.65
N SER A 188 -6.71 -3.43 1.89
CA SER A 188 -6.20 -4.02 3.13
C SER A 188 -4.72 -3.71 3.33
N LEU A 189 -3.91 -3.72 2.25
CA LEU A 189 -2.50 -3.29 2.31
C LEU A 189 -2.38 -1.79 2.63
N GLY A 190 -3.21 -0.94 2.04
CA GLY A 190 -3.24 0.50 2.35
C GLY A 190 -3.51 0.78 3.84
N ILE A 191 -4.51 0.11 4.42
CA ILE A 191 -4.82 0.23 5.85
C ILE A 191 -3.71 -0.37 6.71
N THR A 192 -3.11 -1.49 6.29
CA THR A 192 -1.95 -2.10 6.95
C THR A 192 -0.80 -1.11 7.06
N MET A 193 -0.46 -0.43 5.96
CA MET A 193 0.60 0.55 5.96
C MET A 193 0.26 1.78 6.81
N LEU A 194 -0.97 2.29 6.74
CA LEU A 194 -1.39 3.41 7.60
C LEU A 194 -1.31 3.06 9.09
N HIS A 195 -1.75 1.87 9.48
CA HIS A 195 -1.63 1.40 10.86
C HIS A 195 -0.15 1.34 11.27
N CYS A 196 0.70 0.74 10.45
CA CYS A 196 2.13 0.62 10.75
C CYS A 196 2.86 1.96 10.80
N ILE A 197 2.52 2.92 9.94
CA ILE A 197 3.16 4.24 9.93
C ILE A 197 2.75 5.08 11.14
N SER A 198 1.45 5.03 11.49
CA SER A 198 0.88 5.89 12.53
C SER A 198 0.95 5.32 13.94
N ASN A 199 1.22 4.01 14.04
CA ASN A 199 1.05 3.23 15.27
C ASN A 199 -0.33 3.44 15.95
N SER A 200 -1.33 3.83 15.17
CA SER A 200 -2.69 4.12 15.64
C SER A 200 -3.59 2.92 15.40
N SER A 201 -4.53 2.69 16.31
CA SER A 201 -5.55 1.65 16.12
C SER A 201 -6.26 1.85 14.78
N VAL A 202 -6.50 0.76 14.05
CA VAL A 202 -7.29 0.80 12.80
C VAL A 202 -8.68 1.38 13.00
N ILE A 203 -9.24 1.28 14.20
CA ILE A 203 -10.53 1.91 14.51
C ILE A 203 -10.40 3.42 14.54
N ASP A 204 -9.34 3.95 15.15
CA ASP A 204 -9.11 5.39 15.21
C ASP A 204 -8.87 5.96 13.80
N ILE A 205 -8.10 5.23 12.98
CA ILE A 205 -7.86 5.60 11.57
C ILE A 205 -9.18 5.69 10.79
N LEU A 206 -10.05 4.69 10.94
CA LEU A 206 -11.33 4.66 10.21
C LEU A 206 -12.36 5.64 10.75
N CYS A 207 -12.48 5.78 12.07
CA CYS A 207 -13.42 6.71 12.69
C CYS A 207 -13.04 8.17 12.45
N TYR A 208 -11.75 8.45 12.27
CA TYR A 208 -11.27 9.79 11.95
C TYR A 208 -11.76 10.29 10.57
N ASN A 209 -11.90 9.37 9.61
CA ASN A 209 -12.46 9.64 8.28
C ASN A 209 -14.01 9.77 8.30
N ASN A 210 -14.56 10.37 9.37
CA ASN A 210 -16.00 10.56 9.64
C ASN A 210 -16.88 9.30 9.47
N SER A 211 -16.25 8.12 9.44
CA SER A 211 -16.90 6.86 9.11
C SER A 211 -17.21 6.14 10.42
N VAL A 212 -18.50 6.02 10.73
CA VAL A 212 -18.97 5.33 11.95
C VAL A 212 -18.67 3.82 11.91
N SER A 213 -18.44 3.28 10.71
CA SER A 213 -18.15 1.86 10.47
C SER A 213 -17.42 1.64 9.13
N PRO A 214 -16.65 0.54 8.97
CA PRO A 214 -15.85 0.28 7.76
C PRO A 214 -16.67 0.18 6.45
N ASP A 215 -17.93 -0.23 6.52
CA ASP A 215 -18.87 -0.28 5.39
C ASP A 215 -19.29 1.11 4.88
N LYS A 216 -19.02 2.16 5.65
CA LYS A 216 -19.32 3.57 5.32
C LYS A 216 -18.06 4.41 5.12
N ALA A 217 -16.91 3.77 4.88
CA ALA A 217 -15.66 4.47 4.62
C ALA A 217 -15.81 5.50 3.48
N SER A 218 -15.31 6.71 3.69
CA SER A 218 -15.07 7.70 2.63
C SER A 218 -13.64 7.67 2.13
N ASP A 219 -13.37 8.34 1.01
CA ASP A 219 -11.99 8.57 0.56
C ASP A 219 -11.24 9.41 1.59
N PHE A 220 -10.02 8.98 1.95
CA PHE A 220 -9.15 9.77 2.82
C PHE A 220 -8.75 11.09 2.15
N THR A 221 -8.78 12.16 2.92
CA THR A 221 -8.26 13.49 2.55
C THR A 221 -6.78 13.61 2.90
N TYR A 222 -6.11 14.58 2.29
CA TYR A 222 -4.71 14.89 2.63
C TYR A 222 -4.56 15.28 4.10
N GLU A 223 -5.51 16.03 4.68
CA GLU A 223 -5.43 16.48 6.07
C GLU A 223 -5.48 15.29 7.04
N GLU A 224 -6.33 14.29 6.74
CA GLU A 224 -6.42 13.06 7.49
C GLU A 224 -5.10 12.28 7.43
N MET A 225 -4.51 12.13 6.25
CA MET A 225 -3.23 11.43 6.09
C MET A 225 -2.09 12.08 6.89
N PHE A 226 -2.04 13.41 6.93
CA PHE A 226 -0.99 14.16 7.64
C PHE A 226 -1.13 14.11 9.16
N LYS A 227 -2.32 13.82 9.70
CA LYS A 227 -2.50 13.63 11.15
C LYS A 227 -1.91 12.32 11.65
N PHE A 228 -1.83 11.31 10.78
CA PHE A 228 -1.36 9.98 11.12
C PHE A 228 0.11 9.75 10.79
N TYR A 229 0.74 10.62 9.99
CA TYR A 229 2.10 10.42 9.51
C TYR A 229 2.99 11.62 9.83
N ILE A 230 3.86 11.45 10.83
CA ILE A 230 4.84 12.46 11.24
C ILE A 230 5.91 12.58 10.12
N ASN A 231 6.07 13.78 9.55
CA ASN A 231 6.96 14.08 8.42
C ASN A 231 6.68 13.20 7.18
N PRO A 232 5.49 13.31 6.59
CA PRO A 232 5.05 12.39 5.56
C PRO A 232 5.86 12.55 4.28
N ASN A 233 6.33 11.43 3.73
CA ASN A 233 6.86 11.41 2.37
C ASN A 233 5.69 11.61 1.36
N PRO A 234 5.69 12.67 0.53
CA PRO A 234 4.57 12.97 -0.35
C PRO A 234 4.26 11.88 -1.36
N ILE A 235 5.28 11.17 -1.83
CA ILE A 235 5.15 10.10 -2.82
C ILE A 235 4.54 8.85 -2.18
N LEU A 236 4.90 8.54 -0.93
CA LEU A 236 4.25 7.47 -0.16
C LEU A 236 2.80 7.81 0.15
N VAL A 237 2.51 9.05 0.59
CA VAL A 237 1.12 9.50 0.82
C VAL A 237 0.29 9.41 -0.46
N HIS A 238 0.84 9.86 -1.59
CA HIS A 238 0.21 9.72 -2.90
C HIS A 238 -0.17 8.26 -3.20
N LEU A 239 0.76 7.33 -3.00
CA LEU A 239 0.50 5.90 -3.21
C LEU A 239 -0.62 5.39 -2.30
N LEU A 240 -0.53 5.66 -0.99
CA LEU A 240 -1.53 5.19 -0.01
C LEU A 240 -2.92 5.72 -0.32
N MET A 241 -3.06 6.99 -0.71
CA MET A 241 -4.36 7.58 -1.04
C MET A 241 -5.00 6.95 -2.29
N ASN A 242 -4.19 6.56 -3.28
CA ASN A 242 -4.69 5.87 -4.45
C ASN A 242 -5.01 4.39 -4.18
N MET A 243 -4.37 3.77 -3.20
CA MET A 243 -4.75 2.44 -2.70
C MET A 243 -6.03 2.45 -1.86
N LEU A 244 -6.33 3.57 -1.20
CA LEU A 244 -7.46 3.76 -0.27
C LEU A 244 -8.64 4.49 -0.90
N LYS A 245 -8.80 4.39 -2.23
CA LYS A 245 -10.01 4.84 -2.91
C LYS A 245 -11.17 3.90 -2.64
N THR A 246 -12.31 4.46 -2.23
CA THR A 246 -13.53 3.68 -1.95
C THR A 246 -14.15 3.11 -3.23
N ASN A 247 -14.08 3.87 -4.33
CA ASN A 247 -14.44 3.38 -5.66
C ASN A 247 -13.30 2.55 -6.27
N THR A 248 -13.58 1.27 -6.56
CA THR A 248 -12.62 0.32 -7.15
C THR A 248 -12.18 0.70 -8.56
N ASP A 249 -13.00 1.42 -9.34
CA ASP A 249 -12.67 1.80 -10.72
C ASP A 249 -11.50 2.80 -10.81
N ILE A 250 -11.26 3.53 -9.72
CA ILE A 250 -10.18 4.54 -9.61
C ILE A 250 -9.13 4.15 -8.55
N ARG A 251 -9.33 3.03 -7.85
CA ARG A 251 -8.33 2.50 -6.92
C ARG A 251 -7.20 1.92 -7.74
N TYR A 252 -5.97 2.13 -7.30
CA TYR A 252 -4.83 1.49 -7.94
C TYR A 252 -4.98 -0.03 -7.97
N SER A 253 -4.72 -0.60 -9.14
CA SER A 253 -4.50 -2.03 -9.32
C SER A 253 -3.12 -2.43 -8.81
N ILE A 254 -2.84 -3.73 -8.72
CA ILE A 254 -1.51 -4.19 -8.34
C ILE A 254 -0.45 -3.81 -9.38
N GLU A 255 -0.83 -3.73 -10.67
CA GLU A 255 0.00 -3.24 -11.76
C GLU A 255 0.39 -1.78 -11.57
N ASP A 256 -0.57 -0.92 -11.23
CA ASP A 256 -0.33 0.52 -10.99
C ASP A 256 0.67 0.73 -9.85
N ILE A 257 0.55 -0.05 -8.77
CA ILE A 257 1.46 0.04 -7.63
C ILE A 257 2.86 -0.43 -8.03
N CYS A 258 2.96 -1.52 -8.79
CA CYS A 258 4.24 -2.08 -9.23
C CYS A 258 5.05 -1.12 -10.10
N ILE A 259 4.38 -0.25 -10.87
CA ILE A 259 5.02 0.79 -11.69
C ILE A 259 5.15 2.15 -11.00
N HIS A 260 4.67 2.26 -9.75
CA HIS A 260 4.68 3.52 -9.03
C HIS A 260 6.13 3.99 -8.77
N PRO A 261 6.47 5.28 -8.95
CA PRO A 261 7.83 5.81 -8.79
C PRO A 261 8.47 5.58 -7.43
N LEU A 262 7.65 5.39 -6.38
CA LEU A 262 8.13 5.01 -5.06
C LEU A 262 8.89 3.67 -5.08
N LEU A 263 8.43 2.71 -5.90
CA LEU A 263 8.93 1.33 -5.91
C LEU A 263 9.92 1.06 -7.04
N ILE A 264 10.08 2.01 -7.95
CA ILE A 264 11.09 1.99 -9.02
C ILE A 264 12.01 3.20 -8.85
N PRO A 265 12.88 3.22 -7.83
CA PRO A 265 13.81 4.32 -7.64
C PRO A 265 14.77 4.43 -8.83
N GLY A 266 15.01 5.66 -9.29
CA GLY A 266 15.93 5.92 -10.39
C GLY A 266 15.34 5.79 -11.79
N ILE A 267 14.00 5.82 -11.94
CA ILE A 267 13.36 6.00 -13.25
C ILE A 267 13.96 7.23 -13.93
N GLU A 268 14.38 7.05 -15.19
CA GLU A 268 14.81 8.17 -16.02
C GLU A 268 13.61 9.08 -16.28
N LYS A 269 13.70 10.31 -15.76
CA LYS A 269 12.63 11.29 -15.91
C LYS A 269 12.49 11.71 -17.37
N ILE A 270 11.26 11.68 -17.86
CA ILE A 270 10.93 12.09 -19.22
C ILE A 270 11.03 13.62 -19.31
N HIS A 271 11.76 14.13 -20.30
CA HIS A 271 11.83 15.57 -20.58
C HIS A 271 11.13 15.87 -21.91
N HIS A 272 10.09 16.66 -21.83
CA HIS A 272 9.45 17.25 -23.00
C HIS A 272 9.84 18.73 -23.06
N LYS A 273 10.26 19.21 -24.24
CA LYS A 273 10.52 20.65 -24.42
C LYS A 273 9.24 21.46 -24.21
N ASP A 274 9.43 22.67 -23.74
CA ASP A 274 8.39 23.67 -23.51
C ASP A 274 7.30 23.12 -22.59
N THR A 275 7.70 22.47 -21.49
CA THR A 275 6.78 21.81 -20.56
C THR A 275 6.78 22.44 -19.19
N VAL A 276 5.59 22.85 -18.75
CA VAL A 276 5.34 23.56 -17.49
C VAL A 276 4.46 22.72 -16.58
N LEU A 277 4.82 22.66 -15.30
CA LEU A 277 3.95 22.14 -14.24
C LEU A 277 3.34 23.31 -13.48
N ILE A 278 2.01 23.37 -13.41
CA ILE A 278 1.27 24.32 -12.56
C ILE A 278 0.74 23.56 -11.35
N ILE A 279 0.91 24.13 -10.17
CA ILE A 279 0.50 23.55 -8.89
C ILE A 279 -0.31 24.60 -8.13
N ASP A 280 -1.60 24.35 -7.95
CA ASP A 280 -2.52 25.28 -7.28
C ASP A 280 -3.74 24.51 -6.78
N ASP A 281 -4.17 24.72 -5.54
CA ASP A 281 -5.36 24.09 -4.99
C ASP A 281 -6.69 24.68 -5.51
N ASP A 282 -6.69 25.88 -6.10
CA ASP A 282 -7.83 26.47 -6.81
C ASP A 282 -7.97 25.88 -8.24
N PRO A 283 -9.03 25.08 -8.50
CA PRO A 283 -9.27 24.49 -9.81
C PRO A 283 -9.57 25.54 -10.91
N VAL A 284 -10.07 26.72 -10.56
CA VAL A 284 -10.34 27.81 -11.49
C VAL A 284 -9.02 28.40 -11.98
N HIS A 285 -8.08 28.67 -11.06
CA HIS A 285 -6.78 29.18 -11.44
C HIS A 285 -6.00 28.17 -12.29
N LEU A 286 -5.94 26.89 -11.87
CA LEU A 286 -5.35 25.82 -12.68
C LEU A 286 -5.86 25.82 -14.12
N LYS A 287 -7.18 25.91 -14.29
CA LYS A 287 -7.83 25.88 -15.60
C LYS A 287 -7.48 27.11 -16.44
N ILE A 288 -7.54 28.31 -15.88
CA ILE A 288 -7.28 29.56 -16.59
C ILE A 288 -5.81 29.62 -17.03
N LEU A 289 -4.87 29.35 -16.11
CA LEU A 289 -3.45 29.43 -16.42
C LEU A 289 -3.05 28.35 -17.43
N ALA A 290 -3.56 27.13 -17.28
CA ALA A 290 -3.30 26.07 -18.25
C ALA A 290 -3.85 26.40 -19.65
N GLN A 291 -5.03 27.02 -19.75
CA GLN A 291 -5.59 27.45 -21.04
C GLN A 291 -4.72 28.54 -21.69
N LYS A 292 -4.33 29.58 -20.95
CA LYS A 292 -3.46 30.67 -21.45
C LYS A 292 -2.13 30.15 -21.98
N MET A 293 -1.52 29.19 -21.28
CA MET A 293 -0.26 28.56 -21.68
C MET A 293 -0.41 27.69 -22.92
N LYS A 294 -1.48 26.88 -23.00
CA LYS A 294 -1.78 26.05 -24.17
C LYS A 294 -2.00 26.90 -25.43
N MET A 295 -2.60 28.09 -25.31
CA MET A 295 -2.73 29.04 -26.42
C MET A 295 -1.38 29.53 -26.98
N LYS A 296 -0.30 29.41 -26.22
CA LYS A 296 1.08 29.70 -26.63
C LYS A 296 1.85 28.46 -27.12
N ASN A 297 1.18 27.34 -27.35
CA ASN A 297 1.78 26.04 -27.70
C ASN A 297 2.74 25.50 -26.62
N ILE A 298 2.52 25.85 -25.35
CA ILE A 298 3.27 25.30 -24.21
C ILE A 298 2.56 24.02 -23.75
N ASN A 299 3.33 22.97 -23.47
CA ASN A 299 2.83 21.74 -22.86
C ASN A 299 2.62 21.99 -21.36
N VAL A 300 1.43 21.66 -20.85
CA VAL A 300 1.06 22.00 -19.48
C VAL A 300 0.53 20.77 -18.75
N HIS A 301 1.17 20.46 -17.63
CA HIS A 301 0.64 19.58 -16.61
C HIS A 301 0.14 20.42 -15.43
N THR A 302 -0.92 19.95 -14.77
CA THR A 302 -1.54 20.63 -13.63
C THR A 302 -1.63 19.67 -12.46
N SER A 303 -1.43 20.17 -11.25
CA SER A 303 -1.62 19.46 -10.00
C SER A 303 -2.37 20.35 -9.02
N ASN A 304 -3.31 19.77 -8.29
CA ASN A 304 -4.08 20.49 -7.26
C ASN A 304 -3.51 20.35 -5.85
N CYS A 305 -2.37 19.68 -5.70
CA CYS A 305 -1.71 19.52 -4.42
C CYS A 305 -0.24 19.12 -4.58
N VAL A 306 0.52 19.17 -3.49
CA VAL A 306 1.93 18.79 -3.43
C VAL A 306 2.16 17.29 -3.66
N MET A 307 1.24 16.42 -3.23
CA MET A 307 1.40 14.96 -3.34
C MET A 307 1.37 14.52 -4.81
N ASN A 308 0.35 14.98 -5.55
CA ASN A 308 0.23 14.73 -7.00
C ASN A 308 1.39 15.42 -7.76
N ALA A 309 1.81 16.61 -7.33
CA ALA A 309 2.94 17.29 -7.95
C ALA A 309 4.26 16.54 -7.74
N SER A 310 4.52 16.04 -6.54
CA SER A 310 5.71 15.24 -6.21
C SER A 310 5.75 13.95 -7.02
N TYR A 311 4.60 13.29 -7.21
CA TYR A 311 4.49 12.16 -8.13
C TYR A 311 4.84 12.56 -9.57
N LEU A 312 4.24 13.63 -10.11
CA LEU A 312 4.53 14.11 -11.48
C LEU A 312 6.01 14.49 -11.67
N LEU A 313 6.62 15.10 -10.66
CA LEU A 313 8.03 15.50 -10.63
C LEU A 313 8.98 14.31 -10.50
N SER A 314 8.52 13.20 -9.93
CA SER A 314 9.29 11.95 -9.91
C SER A 314 9.38 11.30 -11.30
N LEU A 315 8.39 11.56 -12.16
CA LEU A 315 8.28 10.99 -13.51
C LEU A 315 8.86 11.89 -14.61
N ASN A 316 8.78 13.21 -14.44
CA ASN A 316 9.05 14.17 -15.51
C ASN A 316 10.07 15.24 -15.11
N LYS A 317 10.79 15.77 -16.10
CA LYS A 317 11.52 17.04 -16.02
C LYS A 317 10.65 18.13 -16.63
N TYR A 318 10.51 19.24 -15.93
CA TYR A 318 9.81 20.43 -16.39
C TYR A 318 10.80 21.56 -16.62
N ASP A 319 10.55 22.37 -17.64
CA ASP A 319 11.34 23.57 -17.92
C ASP A 319 10.98 24.69 -16.92
N CYS A 320 9.73 24.71 -16.46
CA CYS A 320 9.25 25.64 -15.44
C CYS A 320 8.24 24.96 -14.50
N ILE A 321 8.30 25.31 -13.22
CA ILE A 321 7.29 24.93 -12.23
C ILE A 321 6.66 26.21 -11.68
N ILE A 322 5.35 26.27 -11.71
CA ILE A 322 4.55 27.37 -11.16
C ILE A 322 3.77 26.79 -9.99
N SER A 323 3.88 27.39 -8.81
CA SER A 323 3.19 26.90 -7.60
C SER A 323 2.54 28.06 -6.88
N ASP A 324 1.31 27.87 -6.41
CA ASP A 324 0.76 28.74 -5.37
C ASP A 324 1.59 28.61 -4.08
N LEU A 325 1.80 29.74 -3.41
CA LEU A 325 2.50 29.84 -2.14
C LEU A 325 1.63 29.35 -0.99
N TYR A 326 0.31 29.51 -1.04
CA TYR A 326 -0.60 29.36 0.09
C TYR A 326 -1.48 28.11 0.05
N MET A 327 -1.07 27.10 -0.69
CA MET A 327 -1.75 25.81 -0.72
C MET A 327 -1.92 25.22 0.69
N PRO A 328 -3.08 24.59 0.97
CA PRO A 328 -3.35 23.97 2.25
C PRO A 328 -2.46 22.74 2.49
N ILE A 329 -2.19 22.46 3.77
CA ILE A 329 -1.45 21.28 4.29
C ILE A 329 0.05 21.32 3.97
N VAL A 330 0.43 21.42 2.69
CA VAL A 330 1.81 21.64 2.26
C VAL A 330 1.84 22.80 1.28
N ASN A 331 2.54 23.86 1.68
CA ASN A 331 2.58 25.10 0.94
C ASN A 331 3.69 25.10 -0.13
N GLY A 332 3.72 26.12 -0.99
CA GLY A 332 4.71 26.21 -2.07
C GLY A 332 6.17 26.24 -1.59
N ASN A 333 6.45 26.79 -0.40
CA ASN A 333 7.80 26.81 0.16
C ASN A 333 8.24 25.43 0.65
N GLU A 334 7.38 24.71 1.35
CA GLU A 334 7.69 23.35 1.82
C GLU A 334 7.93 22.40 0.63
N LEU A 335 7.13 22.54 -0.43
CA LEU A 335 7.38 21.87 -1.71
C LEU A 335 8.78 22.19 -2.26
N HIS A 336 9.26 23.44 -2.12
CA HIS A 336 10.61 23.82 -2.55
C HIS A 336 11.68 22.99 -1.86
N GLU A 337 11.59 22.91 -0.54
CA GLU A 337 12.55 22.23 0.31
C GLU A 337 12.57 20.74 0.02
N MET A 338 11.39 20.15 -0.21
CA MET A 338 11.23 18.73 -0.56
C MET A 338 11.87 18.34 -1.88
N ILE A 339 11.83 19.21 -2.90
CA ILE A 339 12.27 18.86 -4.26
C ILE A 339 13.79 19.05 -4.44
N ASN A 340 14.45 19.88 -3.63
CA ASN A 340 15.90 20.11 -3.60
C ASN A 340 16.59 20.12 -4.99
N LEU A 341 16.06 20.90 -5.94
CA LEU A 341 16.63 21.01 -7.28
C LEU A 341 17.70 22.11 -7.33
N PRO A 342 18.93 21.82 -7.80
CA PRO A 342 19.98 22.83 -7.96
C PRO A 342 19.63 23.84 -9.08
N ASN A 343 19.99 25.11 -8.88
CA ASN A 343 19.80 26.26 -9.81
C ASN A 343 18.38 26.86 -9.91
N PHE A 344 17.61 26.81 -8.82
CA PHE A 344 16.28 27.43 -8.74
C PHE A 344 16.32 28.90 -8.31
N HIS A 345 15.48 29.74 -8.93
CA HIS A 345 15.21 31.12 -8.51
C HIS A 345 13.75 31.25 -8.08
N LEU A 346 13.51 31.63 -6.82
CA LEU A 346 12.17 31.94 -6.32
C LEU A 346 11.77 33.34 -6.82
N ILE A 347 10.71 33.43 -7.61
CA ILE A 347 10.08 34.71 -7.94
C ILE A 347 8.77 34.76 -7.19
N SER A 348 8.70 35.54 -6.11
CA SER A 348 7.45 35.88 -5.43
C SER A 348 6.76 37.02 -6.18
N ALA A 349 5.60 36.75 -6.77
CA ALA A 349 4.76 37.83 -7.31
C ALA A 349 3.96 38.45 -6.15
N TYR A 350 4.46 39.57 -5.61
CA TYR A 350 3.68 40.40 -4.70
C TYR A 350 2.81 41.40 -5.48
N GLU A 351 1.68 41.74 -4.86
CA GLU A 351 0.65 42.71 -5.26
C GLU A 351 1.08 43.75 -6.32
N ASN A 352 0.26 43.88 -7.37
CA ASN A 352 0.33 44.87 -8.48
C ASN A 352 1.12 44.50 -9.73
N ILE A 353 1.70 43.31 -9.80
CA ILE A 353 2.17 42.76 -11.07
C ILE A 353 1.18 41.68 -11.48
N ASP A 354 0.53 41.86 -12.63
CA ASP A 354 -0.18 40.79 -13.30
C ASP A 354 0.87 39.70 -13.59
N TYR A 355 1.00 38.73 -12.67
CA TYR A 355 2.02 37.71 -12.74
C TYR A 355 1.81 36.85 -13.98
N TYR A 356 0.57 36.78 -14.49
CA TYR A 356 0.30 36.20 -15.80
C TYR A 356 1.12 36.93 -16.86
N ASP A 357 1.16 38.27 -16.83
CA ASP A 357 1.96 39.08 -17.74
C ASP A 357 3.48 38.87 -17.58
N VAL A 358 3.98 38.67 -16.35
CA VAL A 358 5.40 38.30 -16.11
C VAL A 358 5.72 36.91 -16.65
N ILE A 359 4.88 35.92 -16.36
CA ILE A 359 5.01 34.56 -16.88
C ILE A 359 4.96 34.58 -18.42
N LEU A 360 4.07 35.39 -18.99
CA LEU A 360 3.83 35.45 -20.43
C LEU A 360 4.86 36.30 -21.20
N LYS A 361 5.51 37.27 -20.57
CA LYS A 361 6.53 38.16 -21.17
C LYS A 361 7.97 37.69 -20.96
N SER A 362 8.17 36.74 -20.05
CA SER A 362 9.50 36.29 -19.70
C SER A 362 9.99 35.17 -20.64
N ASP A 363 11.30 35.14 -20.88
CA ASP A 363 11.94 34.12 -21.72
C ASP A 363 11.88 32.79 -20.95
N PHE A 364 10.93 31.91 -21.31
CA PHE A 364 10.68 30.62 -20.65
C PHE A 364 11.97 29.79 -20.47
N ASN A 365 12.96 29.97 -21.35
CA ASN A 365 14.27 29.31 -21.24
C ASN A 365 15.11 29.78 -20.04
N LYS A 366 14.68 30.83 -19.33
CA LYS A 366 15.38 31.42 -18.17
C LYS A 366 14.56 31.39 -16.89
N LEU A 367 13.26 31.05 -16.95
CA LEU A 367 12.41 31.01 -15.76
C LEU A 367 12.23 29.59 -15.27
N ILE A 368 12.99 29.28 -14.22
CA ILE A 368 13.02 27.96 -13.62
C ILE A 368 11.88 27.78 -12.59
N ARG A 369 11.33 28.87 -12.02
CA ARG A 369 10.17 28.81 -11.09
C ARG A 369 9.45 30.14 -10.91
N ILE A 370 8.12 30.11 -10.74
CA ILE A 370 7.32 31.23 -10.20
C ILE A 370 6.47 30.73 -9.04
N VAL A 371 6.51 31.45 -7.92
CA VAL A 371 5.64 31.23 -6.77
C VAL A 371 4.82 32.50 -6.58
N TYR A 372 3.50 32.41 -6.67
CA TYR A 372 2.64 33.58 -6.47
C TYR A 372 1.90 33.45 -5.14
N SER A 373 1.60 34.60 -4.55
CA SER A 373 0.73 34.73 -3.40
C SER A 373 -0.61 35.26 -3.89
N ASP A 374 -1.70 34.54 -3.69
CA ASP A 374 -3.03 35.13 -3.83
C ASP A 374 -3.35 35.99 -2.59
N PHE A 375 -3.82 37.21 -2.82
CA PHE A 375 -4.57 37.98 -1.83
C PHE A 375 -6.00 38.17 -2.36
N GLU A 376 -6.92 38.07 -1.41
CA GLU A 376 -8.38 38.01 -1.52
C GLU A 376 -8.98 38.77 -2.71
N ILE A 377 -9.87 38.08 -3.43
CA ILE A 377 -10.92 38.73 -4.23
C ILE A 377 -11.75 39.56 -3.24
N MET A 378 -11.51 40.87 -3.25
CA MET A 378 -12.28 41.86 -2.49
C MET A 378 -13.70 42.01 -3.03
#